data_AF-A0A839VKQ3-F1
#
_entry.id   AF-A0A839VKQ3-F1
#
_cell.length_a   1.000
_cell.length_b   1.000
_cell.length_c   1.000
_cell.angle_alpha   90.00
_cell.angle_beta   90.00
_cell.angle_gamma   90.00
#
_symmetry.space_group_name_H-M   'P 1'
#
loop_
_entity.id
_entity.type
_entity.pdbx_description
1 polymer ?
#
loop_
_entity_poly.entity_id
_entity_poly.type
_entity_poly.pdbx_seq_one_letter_code
_entity_poly.pdbx_strand_id
1 'polypeptide(L)'
;MKKHPSLLVALLACVIALSAGCASTPEHVPQKETARADIEKITKVDIFYHPAEYSVVDAGGSSLSGLASFLGPIGTLAGAALDAGSKLTVAERATARSKEFTALIEDAGTPEITLMQAERLAERIRESGREVRLISVKRPLGKMSAMDASDPEAATADYMPDRARLVLRVTPGYRAESAMSSFQSVMTTAFVLRDAEGKHLVSYSLRKQDNGETYMAYEGLKEAAATAAASLLKDALAQADDVFVMTFDLAPVAH
;
A
#
# COMPACT_ATOMS: atom_id res chain seq x y z
N MET A 1 19.19 -77.25 14.74
CA MET A 1 18.33 -77.25 13.55
C MET A 1 17.28 -76.15 13.69
N LYS A 2 17.23 -75.28 12.67
CA LYS A 2 16.27 -74.22 12.30
C LYS A 2 15.41 -73.54 13.40
N LYS A 3 15.81 -72.30 13.72
CA LYS A 3 14.95 -71.24 14.27
C LYS A 3 14.09 -70.67 13.14
N HIS A 4 12.79 -70.52 13.39
CA HIS A 4 12.00 -69.42 12.84
C HIS A 4 11.70 -68.46 13.99
N PRO A 5 12.00 -67.17 13.80
CA PRO A 5 10.96 -66.20 14.00
C PRO A 5 10.86 -65.34 12.75
N SER A 6 9.82 -65.62 11.98
CA SER A 6 9.37 -64.81 10.87
C SER A 6 8.47 -63.68 11.40
N LEU A 7 8.29 -62.69 10.53
CA LEU A 7 7.24 -61.67 10.52
C LEU A 7 7.25 -60.52 11.54
N LEU A 8 7.73 -60.67 12.77
CA LEU A 8 7.59 -59.56 13.75
C LEU A 8 8.64 -58.44 13.60
N VAL A 9 9.81 -58.73 13.02
CA VAL A 9 10.86 -57.72 12.77
C VAL A 9 10.65 -56.98 11.43
N ALA A 10 9.89 -57.55 10.51
CA ALA A 10 9.62 -56.94 9.20
C ALA A 10 8.52 -55.86 9.25
N LEU A 11 7.65 -55.89 10.27
CA LEU A 11 6.53 -54.94 10.39
C LEU A 11 6.89 -53.62 11.11
N LEU A 12 8.04 -53.56 11.80
CA LEU A 12 8.46 -52.37 12.54
C LEU A 12 9.31 -51.39 11.70
N ALA A 13 9.70 -51.77 10.47
CA ALA A 13 10.49 -50.93 9.57
C ALA A 13 9.64 -50.04 8.63
N CYS A 14 8.31 -50.12 8.67
CA CYS A 14 7.42 -49.35 7.78
C CYS A 14 6.76 -48.12 8.43
N VAL A 15 7.14 -47.72 9.66
CA VAL A 15 6.45 -46.63 10.40
C VAL A 15 7.32 -45.37 10.60
N ILE A 16 8.56 -45.30 10.10
CA ILE A 16 9.46 -44.13 10.32
C ILE A 16 9.99 -43.51 9.01
N ALA A 17 9.26 -43.64 7.89
CA ALA A 17 9.71 -43.10 6.59
C ALA A 17 8.71 -42.14 5.91
N LEU A 18 7.85 -41.45 6.68
CA LEU A 18 6.89 -40.47 6.13
C LEU A 18 6.87 -39.13 6.89
N SER A 19 7.93 -38.79 7.61
CA SER A 19 8.05 -37.47 8.27
C SER A 19 9.40 -36.80 7.99
N ALA A 20 9.86 -36.86 6.75
CA ALA A 20 10.99 -36.06 6.30
C ALA A 20 10.64 -35.44 4.94
N GLY A 21 10.49 -34.12 4.95
CA GLY A 21 10.74 -33.28 3.78
C GLY A 21 9.61 -33.23 2.74
N CYS A 22 8.64 -32.35 2.97
CA CYS A 22 8.06 -31.49 1.93
C CYS A 22 7.46 -30.25 2.60
N ALA A 23 8.25 -29.56 3.42
CA ALA A 23 8.04 -28.15 3.68
C ALA A 23 9.04 -27.37 2.81
N SER A 24 8.86 -27.45 1.49
CA SER A 24 9.32 -26.36 0.64
C SER A 24 8.33 -25.22 0.85
N THR A 25 8.46 -24.51 1.97
CA THR A 25 8.08 -23.09 1.98
C THR A 25 8.83 -22.48 0.80
N PRO A 26 8.14 -21.92 -0.21
CA PRO A 26 8.83 -21.15 -1.22
C PRO A 26 9.55 -20.04 -0.45
N GLU A 27 10.88 -20.08 -0.48
CA GLU A 27 11.73 -19.02 0.02
C GLU A 27 11.27 -17.77 -0.74
N HIS A 28 10.49 -16.91 -0.07
CA HIS A 28 9.92 -15.73 -0.68
C HIS A 28 11.06 -14.74 -0.87
N VAL A 29 11.81 -14.92 -1.97
CA VAL A 29 12.80 -13.94 -2.39
C VAL A 29 12.04 -12.63 -2.62
N PRO A 30 12.38 -11.55 -1.90
CA PRO A 30 11.73 -10.27 -2.11
C PRO A 30 11.80 -9.88 -3.59
N GLN A 31 10.69 -9.42 -4.18
CA GLN A 31 10.61 -9.07 -5.61
C GLN A 31 11.77 -8.17 -6.06
N LYS A 32 12.19 -7.24 -5.19
CA LYS A 32 13.35 -6.37 -5.38
C LYS A 32 14.65 -7.15 -5.67
N GLU A 33 14.94 -8.21 -4.91
CA GLU A 33 16.16 -9.00 -5.11
C GLU A 33 16.08 -9.83 -6.40
N THR A 34 14.91 -10.36 -6.75
CA THR A 34 14.70 -11.05 -8.03
C THR A 34 14.88 -10.11 -9.22
N ALA A 35 14.48 -8.84 -9.08
CA ALA A 35 14.56 -7.82 -10.13
C ALA A 35 15.85 -6.96 -10.05
N ARG A 36 16.80 -7.29 -9.18
CA ARG A 36 17.99 -6.46 -8.89
C ARG A 36 18.72 -5.99 -10.13
N ALA A 37 19.09 -6.92 -11.02
CA ALA A 37 19.85 -6.60 -12.24
C ALA A 37 19.10 -5.65 -13.18
N ASP A 38 17.77 -5.66 -13.17
CA ASP A 38 16.98 -4.73 -13.99
C ASP A 38 16.83 -3.38 -13.28
N ILE A 39 16.69 -3.36 -11.95
CA ILE A 39 16.64 -2.13 -11.14
C ILE A 39 17.97 -1.36 -11.20
N GLU A 40 19.11 -2.06 -11.23
CA GLU A 40 20.44 -1.45 -11.37
C GLU A 40 20.62 -0.71 -12.71
N LYS A 41 19.93 -1.15 -13.77
CA LYS A 41 19.98 -0.51 -15.10
C LYS A 41 19.10 0.75 -15.17
N ILE A 42 18.19 0.96 -14.21
CA ILE A 42 17.30 2.12 -14.21
C ILE A 42 18.11 3.37 -13.87
N THR A 43 18.23 4.28 -14.84
CA THR A 43 18.87 5.60 -14.67
C THR A 43 17.88 6.75 -14.65
N LYS A 44 16.68 6.56 -15.18
CA LYS A 44 15.61 7.56 -15.29
C LYS A 44 14.29 7.01 -14.76
N VAL A 45 13.61 7.79 -13.93
CA VAL A 45 12.35 7.42 -13.28
C VAL A 45 11.31 8.52 -13.47
N ASP A 46 10.09 8.11 -13.79
CA ASP A 46 8.88 8.91 -13.63
C ASP A 46 8.11 8.41 -12.41
N ILE A 47 7.82 9.32 -11.48
CA ILE A 47 6.95 9.05 -10.33
C ILE A 47 5.57 9.60 -10.64
N PHE A 48 4.60 8.70 -10.76
CA PHE A 48 3.20 9.03 -10.96
C PHE A 48 2.52 9.12 -9.59
N TYR A 49 2.05 10.30 -9.23
CA TYR A 49 1.31 10.57 -8.00
C TYR A 49 -0.05 11.16 -8.33
N HIS A 50 -0.98 11.16 -7.39
CA HIS A 50 -2.32 11.73 -7.58
C HIS A 50 -2.63 12.64 -6.40
N PRO A 51 -3.42 13.72 -6.56
CA PRO A 51 -3.84 14.56 -5.45
C PRO A 51 -4.44 13.76 -4.30
N ALA A 52 -4.21 14.22 -3.06
CA ALA A 52 -4.75 13.57 -1.87
C ALA A 52 -6.27 13.49 -1.88
N GLU A 53 -6.75 12.32 -1.46
CA GLU A 53 -8.14 12.13 -1.07
C GLU A 53 -8.12 11.49 0.31
N TYR A 54 -8.54 12.24 1.33
CA TYR A 54 -8.48 11.76 2.70
C TYR A 54 -9.65 10.82 2.99
N SER A 55 -9.35 9.63 3.53
CA SER A 55 -10.36 8.65 3.90
C SER A 55 -10.73 8.79 5.37
N VAL A 56 -12.01 9.03 5.68
CA VAL A 56 -12.52 9.02 7.06
C VAL A 56 -13.59 7.95 7.19
N VAL A 57 -13.32 6.95 8.05
CA VAL A 57 -14.16 5.75 8.18
C VAL A 57 -14.50 5.51 9.64
N ASP A 58 -15.77 5.24 9.94
CA ASP A 58 -16.15 4.58 11.19
C ASP A 58 -16.94 3.31 10.91
N ALA A 59 -16.83 2.33 11.80
CA ALA A 59 -17.57 1.09 11.64
C ALA A 59 -19.03 1.17 12.07
N GLY A 60 -19.41 2.23 12.80
CA GLY A 60 -20.78 2.43 13.28
C GLY A 60 -21.37 1.25 14.06
N GLY A 61 -20.54 0.40 14.67
CA GLY A 61 -20.97 -0.81 15.40
C GLY A 61 -21.01 -2.11 14.57
N SER A 62 -20.69 -2.07 13.28
CA SER A 62 -20.49 -3.27 12.44
C SER A 62 -19.00 -3.61 12.34
N SER A 63 -18.63 -4.87 12.07
CA SER A 63 -17.21 -5.22 11.89
C SER A 63 -16.67 -4.69 10.54
N LEU A 64 -15.51 -4.03 10.57
CA LEU A 64 -14.84 -3.52 9.36
C LEU A 64 -14.14 -4.60 8.53
N SER A 65 -14.24 -5.87 8.92
CA SER A 65 -13.51 -6.99 8.30
C SER A 65 -13.83 -7.19 6.80
N GLY A 66 -14.96 -6.67 6.31
CA GLY A 66 -15.33 -6.66 4.89
C GLY A 66 -15.05 -5.36 4.14
N LEU A 67 -14.49 -4.34 4.79
CA LEU A 67 -14.24 -3.00 4.23
C LEU A 67 -12.77 -2.76 3.89
N ALA A 68 -11.95 -3.82 3.76
CA ALA A 68 -10.54 -3.70 3.38
C ALA A 68 -10.33 -2.97 2.03
N SER A 69 -11.34 -2.97 1.15
CA SER A 69 -11.34 -2.24 -0.12
C SER A 69 -11.80 -0.78 -0.01
N PHE A 70 -12.21 -0.31 1.17
CA PHE A 70 -12.78 1.03 1.39
C PHE A 70 -11.73 2.16 1.43
N LEU A 71 -10.45 1.83 1.63
CA LEU A 71 -9.35 2.80 1.72
C LEU A 71 -8.87 3.27 0.33
N GLY A 72 -9.76 3.38 -0.65
CA GLY A 72 -9.53 3.90 -1.99
C GLY A 72 -10.83 4.45 -2.59
N PRO A 73 -10.72 5.30 -3.61
CA PRO A 73 -11.40 6.60 -3.75
C PRO A 73 -12.91 6.54 -3.51
N ILE A 74 -13.30 6.51 -2.24
CA ILE A 74 -14.69 6.53 -1.80
C ILE A 74 -15.47 5.25 -2.20
N GLY A 75 -15.09 4.10 -1.62
CA GLY A 75 -15.86 2.86 -1.69
C GLY A 75 -15.87 2.17 -3.06
N THR A 76 -15.24 1.02 -3.18
CA THR A 76 -15.75 0.02 -4.13
C THR A 76 -17.11 -0.48 -3.63
N LEU A 77 -18.18 0.24 -4.00
CA LEU A 77 -19.58 -0.15 -3.86
C LEU A 77 -19.74 -1.64 -4.25
N ALA A 78 -20.46 -2.42 -3.43
CA ALA A 78 -20.90 -3.80 -3.70
C ALA A 78 -19.86 -4.95 -3.57
N GLY A 79 -19.44 -5.25 -2.35
CA GLY A 79 -18.88 -6.57 -1.99
C GLY A 79 -19.95 -7.53 -1.47
N ALA A 80 -20.82 -8.02 -2.36
CA ALA A 80 -21.81 -9.09 -2.20
C ALA A 80 -22.96 -8.89 -1.18
N ALA A 81 -24.19 -8.95 -1.72
CA ALA A 81 -25.46 -8.94 -1.02
C ALA A 81 -25.54 -9.98 0.11
N LEU A 82 -26.44 -9.70 1.08
CA LEU A 82 -26.75 -10.41 2.33
C LEU A 82 -26.16 -9.72 3.60
N ASP A 83 -26.55 -8.45 3.81
CA ASP A 83 -26.68 -7.67 5.09
C ASP A 83 -26.70 -6.14 4.78
N ALA A 84 -27.58 -5.72 3.86
CA ALA A 84 -27.39 -4.51 3.05
C ALA A 84 -27.70 -3.17 3.75
N GLY A 85 -28.51 -3.14 4.80
CA GLY A 85 -28.99 -1.88 5.40
C GLY A 85 -27.89 -1.10 6.15
N SER A 86 -27.12 -1.75 7.02
CA SER A 86 -26.10 -1.07 7.83
C SER A 86 -24.84 -0.72 7.03
N LYS A 87 -24.41 -1.59 6.11
CA LYS A 87 -23.19 -1.40 5.30
C LYS A 87 -23.31 -0.24 4.30
N LEU A 88 -24.48 -0.06 3.69
CA LEU A 88 -24.73 1.06 2.79
C LEU A 88 -24.60 2.40 3.53
N THR A 89 -25.15 2.49 4.76
CA THR A 89 -25.04 3.70 5.58
C THR A 89 -23.60 4.00 6.04
N VAL A 90 -22.78 2.97 6.29
CA VAL A 90 -21.35 3.16 6.61
C VAL A 90 -20.60 3.75 5.42
N ALA A 91 -20.82 3.22 4.22
CA ALA A 91 -20.17 3.72 3.01
C ALA A 91 -20.58 5.16 2.68
N GLU A 92 -21.88 5.48 2.79
CA GLU A 92 -22.39 6.85 2.58
C GLU A 92 -21.83 7.83 3.62
N ARG A 93 -21.83 7.46 4.91
CA ARG A 93 -21.23 8.31 5.97
C ARG A 93 -19.76 8.54 5.72
N ALA A 94 -19.01 7.47 5.43
CA ALA A 94 -17.58 7.58 5.22
C ALA A 94 -17.27 8.39 3.95
N THR A 95 -18.10 8.30 2.91
CA THR A 95 -18.04 9.17 1.73
C THR A 95 -18.20 10.64 2.09
N ALA A 96 -19.29 10.97 2.78
CA ALA A 96 -19.60 12.34 3.17
C ALA A 96 -18.49 12.93 4.05
N ARG A 97 -18.04 12.18 5.05
CA ARG A 97 -16.98 12.61 5.97
C ARG A 97 -15.61 12.75 5.30
N SER A 98 -15.29 11.86 4.37
CA SER A 98 -14.04 11.94 3.58
C SER A 98 -14.01 13.21 2.74
N LYS A 99 -15.13 13.54 2.09
CA LYS A 99 -15.27 14.77 1.29
C LYS A 99 -15.20 16.02 2.16
N GLU A 100 -15.96 16.06 3.26
CA GLU A 100 -15.94 17.19 4.21
C GLU A 100 -14.55 17.40 4.81
N PHE A 101 -13.88 16.33 5.23
CA PHE A 101 -12.54 16.41 5.81
C PHE A 101 -11.48 16.83 4.79
N THR A 102 -11.57 16.36 3.55
CA THR A 102 -10.67 16.80 2.47
C THR A 102 -10.84 18.30 2.20
N ALA A 103 -12.08 18.79 2.11
CA ALA A 103 -12.35 20.21 1.94
C ALA A 103 -11.81 21.07 3.09
N LEU A 104 -11.95 20.62 4.36
CA LEU A 104 -11.39 21.32 5.51
C LEU A 104 -9.86 21.45 5.45
N ILE A 105 -9.18 20.42 4.95
CA ILE A 105 -7.73 20.41 4.80
C ILE A 105 -7.27 21.33 3.66
N GLU A 106 -8.01 21.35 2.55
CA GLU A 106 -7.80 22.26 1.42
C GLU A 106 -8.00 23.73 1.84
N ASP A 107 -9.10 24.02 2.53
CA ASP A 107 -9.43 25.37 3.03
C ASP A 107 -8.40 25.87 4.07
N ALA A 108 -7.83 24.96 4.85
CA ALA A 108 -6.76 25.28 5.81
C ALA A 108 -5.40 25.55 5.14
N GLY A 109 -5.28 25.39 3.82
CA GLY A 109 -4.04 25.65 3.07
C GLY A 109 -2.88 24.74 3.48
N THR A 110 -3.19 23.53 3.95
CA THR A 110 -2.15 22.58 4.35
C THR A 110 -1.38 22.05 3.12
N PRO A 111 -0.11 21.65 3.27
CA PRO A 111 0.65 21.08 2.16
C PRO A 111 -0.01 19.82 1.60
N GLU A 112 -0.01 19.69 0.27
CA GLU A 112 -0.60 18.54 -0.41
C GLU A 112 0.25 17.29 -0.16
N ILE A 113 -0.27 16.38 0.67
CA ILE A 113 0.49 15.31 1.28
C ILE A 113 1.09 14.32 0.27
N THR A 114 0.40 14.05 -0.84
CA THR A 114 0.87 13.08 -1.83
C THR A 114 2.01 13.64 -2.69
N LEU A 115 1.95 14.93 -3.02
CA LEU A 115 3.04 15.68 -3.65
C LEU A 115 4.24 15.72 -2.71
N MET A 116 4.06 16.10 -1.45
CA MET A 116 5.17 16.13 -0.47
C MET A 116 5.85 14.75 -0.32
N GLN A 117 5.06 13.67 -0.33
CA GLN A 117 5.59 12.31 -0.33
C GLN A 117 6.37 11.99 -1.61
N ALA A 118 5.81 12.34 -2.77
CA ALA A 118 6.45 12.11 -4.07
C ALA A 118 7.74 12.91 -4.22
N GLU A 119 7.78 14.15 -3.73
CA GLU A 119 8.97 15.01 -3.69
C GLU A 119 10.07 14.41 -2.82
N ARG A 120 9.73 13.96 -1.60
CA ARG A 120 10.69 13.29 -0.72
C ARG A 120 11.23 12.02 -1.36
N LEU A 121 10.38 11.21 -1.97
CA LEU A 121 10.81 10.01 -2.69
C LEU A 121 11.72 10.36 -3.87
N ALA A 122 11.39 11.41 -4.62
CA ALA A 122 12.21 11.88 -5.73
C ALA A 122 13.59 12.36 -5.26
N GLU A 123 13.67 13.03 -4.12
CA GLU A 123 14.94 13.40 -3.48
C GLU A 123 15.80 12.15 -3.22
N ARG A 124 15.27 11.13 -2.55
CA ARG A 124 16.02 9.88 -2.28
C ARG A 124 16.48 9.18 -3.55
N ILE A 125 15.63 9.14 -4.58
CA ILE A 125 15.99 8.53 -5.86
C ILE A 125 17.09 9.34 -6.57
N ARG A 126 17.04 10.68 -6.52
CA ARG A 126 18.11 11.54 -7.07
C ARG A 126 19.42 11.38 -6.34
N GLU A 127 19.40 11.25 -5.00
CA GLU A 127 20.59 10.94 -4.19
C GLU A 127 21.26 9.63 -4.62
N SER A 128 20.50 8.67 -5.15
CA SER A 128 21.03 7.42 -5.71
C SER A 128 21.68 7.58 -7.11
N GLY A 129 21.72 8.79 -7.66
CA GLY A 129 22.29 9.09 -8.98
C GLY A 129 21.32 8.95 -10.16
N ARG A 130 20.01 8.81 -9.90
CA ARG A 130 18.98 8.66 -10.94
C ARG A 130 18.28 9.97 -11.26
N GLU A 131 17.89 10.16 -12.51
CA GLU A 131 17.07 11.30 -12.93
C GLU A 131 15.59 11.05 -12.59
N VAL A 132 14.89 12.05 -12.05
CA VAL A 132 13.50 11.90 -11.59
C VAL A 132 12.61 13.04 -12.03
N ARG A 133 11.45 12.69 -12.58
CA ARG A 133 10.33 13.59 -12.88
C ARG A 133 9.09 13.16 -12.09
N LEU A 134 8.32 14.15 -11.63
CA LEU A 134 7.03 13.95 -10.98
C LEU A 134 5.91 14.22 -11.99
N ILE A 135 4.93 13.32 -12.06
CA ILE A 135 3.79 13.43 -12.97
C ILE A 135 2.51 13.26 -12.13
N SER A 136 1.70 14.31 -12.10
CA SER A 136 0.38 14.24 -11.46
C SER A 136 -0.59 13.52 -12.38
N VAL A 137 -1.33 12.54 -11.84
CA VAL A 137 -2.31 11.73 -12.57
C VAL A 137 -3.59 11.59 -11.77
N LYS A 138 -4.64 11.10 -12.42
CA LYS A 138 -5.81 10.57 -11.71
C LYS A 138 -5.40 9.38 -10.84
N ARG A 139 -6.07 9.24 -9.69
CA ARG A 139 -5.80 8.18 -8.72
C ARG A 139 -5.82 6.78 -9.37
N PRO A 140 -4.74 5.98 -9.23
CA PRO A 140 -4.70 4.64 -9.79
C PRO A 140 -5.76 3.69 -9.20
N LEU A 141 -6.54 3.03 -10.05
CA LEU A 141 -7.58 2.07 -9.62
C LEU A 141 -7.11 0.61 -9.72
N GLY A 142 -7.91 -0.31 -9.20
CA GLY A 142 -7.70 -1.75 -9.34
C GLY A 142 -6.71 -2.38 -8.34
N LYS A 143 -6.45 -3.68 -8.55
CA LYS A 143 -5.48 -4.46 -7.75
C LYS A 143 -4.06 -3.94 -8.00
N MET A 144 -3.19 -4.10 -7.01
CA MET A 144 -1.82 -3.58 -7.04
C MET A 144 -1.06 -3.96 -8.32
N SER A 145 -1.09 -5.23 -8.75
CA SER A 145 -0.42 -5.67 -9.99
C SER A 145 -0.94 -5.01 -11.28
N ALA A 146 -2.19 -4.53 -11.25
CA ALA A 146 -2.85 -3.83 -12.35
C ALA A 146 -2.87 -2.30 -12.16
N MET A 147 -2.27 -1.77 -11.10
CA MET A 147 -2.11 -0.33 -10.94
C MET A 147 -1.20 0.18 -12.04
N ASP A 148 -1.78 0.82 -13.04
CA ASP A 148 -1.06 1.67 -13.99
C ASP A 148 -1.53 3.12 -13.77
N ALA A 149 -0.78 4.06 -14.33
CA ALA A 149 -1.27 5.43 -14.48
C ALA A 149 -2.59 5.32 -15.28
N SER A 150 -3.72 5.42 -14.58
CA SER A 150 -5.05 5.11 -15.12
C SER A 150 -5.55 6.18 -16.09
N ASP A 151 -4.67 7.09 -16.49
CA ASP A 151 -4.95 8.20 -17.36
C ASP A 151 -4.25 8.00 -18.71
N PRO A 152 -4.99 7.64 -19.78
CA PRO A 152 -4.48 7.60 -21.13
C PRO A 152 -3.84 8.92 -21.57
N GLU A 153 -4.26 10.07 -21.03
CA GLU A 153 -3.67 11.38 -21.37
C GLU A 153 -2.30 11.58 -20.73
N ALA A 154 -2.09 11.14 -19.47
CA ALA A 154 -0.76 11.11 -18.85
C ALA A 154 0.18 10.09 -19.52
N ALA A 155 -0.40 9.01 -20.06
CA ALA A 155 0.32 8.00 -20.85
C ALA A 155 0.62 8.43 -22.29
N THR A 156 0.09 9.56 -22.79
CA THR A 156 0.26 9.99 -24.19
C THR A 156 0.94 11.36 -24.36
N ALA A 157 0.81 12.27 -23.39
CA ALA A 157 1.44 13.59 -23.49
C ALA A 157 2.92 13.61 -23.02
N ASP A 158 3.31 12.67 -22.14
CA ASP A 158 4.63 12.68 -21.49
C ASP A 158 5.35 11.32 -21.46
N TYR A 159 4.81 10.28 -22.13
CA TYR A 159 5.44 8.97 -22.19
C TYR A 159 6.79 9.03 -22.89
N MET A 160 7.87 8.83 -22.11
CA MET A 160 9.22 8.71 -22.63
C MET A 160 9.64 7.24 -22.56
N PRO A 161 9.96 6.60 -23.70
CA PRO A 161 10.19 5.15 -23.78
C PRO A 161 11.48 4.69 -23.10
N ASP A 162 12.25 5.57 -22.47
CA ASP A 162 13.51 5.28 -21.78
C ASP A 162 13.44 5.46 -20.25
N ARG A 163 12.24 5.59 -19.68
CA ARG A 163 12.05 5.87 -18.24
C ARG A 163 11.28 4.75 -17.54
N ALA A 164 11.80 4.33 -16.39
CA ALA A 164 11.05 3.46 -15.49
C ALA A 164 9.86 4.20 -14.88
N ARG A 165 8.78 3.48 -14.59
CA ARG A 165 7.53 4.03 -14.07
C ARG A 165 7.31 3.57 -12.64
N LEU A 166 7.29 4.50 -11.69
CA LEU A 166 6.92 4.27 -10.31
C LEU A 166 5.54 4.87 -10.06
N VAL A 167 4.52 4.03 -9.95
CA VAL A 167 3.14 4.47 -9.71
C VAL A 167 2.84 4.41 -8.23
N LEU A 168 2.43 5.54 -7.64
CA LEU A 168 2.04 5.65 -6.25
C LEU A 168 0.52 5.75 -6.12
N ARG A 169 -0.03 5.07 -5.12
CA ARG A 169 -1.40 5.27 -4.64
C ARG A 169 -1.39 5.46 -3.14
N VAL A 170 -1.66 6.68 -2.73
CA VAL A 170 -1.58 7.12 -1.34
C VAL A 170 -2.99 7.27 -0.79
N THR A 171 -3.25 6.67 0.36
CA THR A 171 -4.49 6.84 1.12
C THR A 171 -4.16 7.34 2.52
N PRO A 172 -4.15 8.66 2.71
CA PRO A 172 -4.11 9.25 4.04
C PRO A 172 -5.52 9.20 4.65
N GLY A 173 -5.64 9.02 5.97
CA GLY A 173 -6.96 8.99 6.56
C GLY A 173 -7.02 8.68 8.04
N TYR A 174 -8.26 8.60 8.53
CA TYR A 174 -8.62 8.28 9.90
C TYR A 174 -9.68 7.19 9.95
N ARG A 175 -9.51 6.22 10.85
CA ARG A 175 -10.41 5.08 11.02
C ARG A 175 -10.79 4.91 12.49
N ALA A 176 -12.07 4.73 12.74
CA ALA A 176 -12.61 4.25 14.01
C ALA A 176 -13.17 2.83 13.83
N GLU A 177 -12.72 1.88 14.65
CA GLU A 177 -13.13 0.46 14.53
C GLU A 177 -14.55 0.16 15.01
N SER A 178 -15.15 1.10 15.74
CA SER A 178 -16.53 1.04 16.21
C SER A 178 -17.05 2.47 16.47
N ALA A 179 -18.34 2.62 16.77
CA ALA A 179 -18.91 3.91 17.17
C ALA A 179 -18.37 4.45 18.51
N MET A 180 -17.72 3.59 19.31
CA MET A 180 -17.12 3.96 20.60
C MET A 180 -15.59 4.04 20.54
N SER A 181 -15.00 3.72 19.39
CA SER A 181 -13.56 3.78 19.18
C SER A 181 -13.17 5.16 18.71
N SER A 182 -12.02 5.64 19.17
CA SER A 182 -11.41 6.86 18.63
C SER A 182 -11.04 6.66 17.16
N PHE A 183 -11.10 7.75 16.40
CA PHE A 183 -10.45 7.86 15.10
C PHE A 183 -8.94 7.84 15.28
N GLN A 184 -8.29 6.87 14.65
CA GLN A 184 -6.84 6.72 14.59
C GLN A 184 -6.35 6.95 13.17
N SER A 185 -5.16 7.53 13.05
CA SER A 185 -4.54 7.75 11.75
C SER A 185 -4.23 6.42 11.06
N VAL A 186 -4.42 6.41 9.74
CA VAL A 186 -4.03 5.32 8.86
C VAL A 186 -3.43 5.93 7.60
N MET A 187 -2.18 5.56 7.32
CA MET A 187 -1.47 5.94 6.09
C MET A 187 -1.15 4.68 5.30
N THR A 188 -1.69 4.58 4.08
CA THR A 188 -1.39 3.47 3.17
C THR A 188 -0.74 4.01 1.90
N THR A 189 0.42 3.46 1.54
CA THR A 189 1.09 3.75 0.26
C THR A 189 1.25 2.43 -0.50
N ALA A 190 0.45 2.24 -1.54
CA ALA A 190 0.65 1.16 -2.50
C ALA A 190 1.50 1.68 -3.67
N PHE A 191 2.47 0.91 -4.10
CA PHE A 191 3.34 1.30 -5.19
C PHE A 191 3.69 0.14 -6.12
N VAL A 192 3.99 0.50 -7.36
CA VAL A 192 4.45 -0.43 -8.39
C VAL A 192 5.57 0.20 -9.21
N LEU A 193 6.71 -0.49 -9.30
CA LEU A 193 7.81 -0.16 -10.18
C LEU A 193 7.77 -1.04 -11.43
N ARG A 194 7.81 -0.40 -12.60
CA ARG A 194 7.99 -1.03 -13.91
C ARG A 194 9.20 -0.44 -14.61
N ASP A 195 9.87 -1.24 -15.43
CA ASP A 195 10.88 -0.70 -16.34
C ASP A 195 10.24 0.09 -17.49
N ALA A 196 11.09 0.58 -18.40
CA ALA A 196 10.67 1.38 -19.55
C ALA A 196 9.82 0.59 -20.56
N GLU A 197 10.04 -0.72 -20.66
CA GLU A 197 9.25 -1.64 -21.49
C GLU A 197 7.91 -2.04 -20.82
N GLY A 198 7.73 -1.65 -19.55
CA GLY A 198 6.54 -1.95 -18.77
C GLY A 198 6.60 -3.29 -18.04
N LYS A 199 7.75 -3.97 -18.01
CA LYS A 199 7.96 -5.16 -17.19
C LYS A 199 7.79 -4.79 -15.72
N HIS A 200 6.99 -5.58 -15.01
CA HIS A 200 6.80 -5.44 -13.58
C HIS A 200 8.04 -5.89 -12.81
N LEU A 201 8.60 -5.00 -11.97
CA LEU A 201 9.80 -5.28 -11.17
C LEU A 201 9.47 -5.46 -9.69
N VAL A 202 8.72 -4.51 -9.11
CA VAL A 202 8.39 -4.51 -7.68
C VAL A 202 6.97 -3.99 -7.47
N SER A 203 6.23 -4.61 -6.57
CA SER A 203 5.00 -4.05 -6.03
C SER A 203 4.86 -4.34 -4.54
N TYR A 204 4.41 -3.35 -3.78
CA TYR A 204 4.15 -3.52 -2.34
C TYR A 204 3.14 -2.49 -1.83
N SER A 205 2.57 -2.77 -0.66
CA SER A 205 1.69 -1.85 0.06
C SER A 205 2.20 -1.66 1.47
N LEU A 206 2.65 -0.45 1.78
CA LEU A 206 2.99 -0.03 3.12
C LEU A 206 1.72 0.43 3.84
N ARG A 207 1.61 0.06 5.11
CA ARG A 207 0.55 0.55 5.98
C ARG A 207 1.16 0.97 7.31
N LYS A 208 0.87 2.19 7.72
CA LYS A 208 1.20 2.72 9.04
C LYS A 208 -0.09 3.14 9.73
N GLN A 209 -0.19 2.84 11.01
CA GLN A 209 -1.37 3.15 11.81
C GLN A 209 -0.93 3.74 13.15
N ASP A 210 -1.82 4.55 13.73
CA ASP A 210 -1.78 4.94 15.13
C ASP A 210 -0.49 5.67 15.54
N ASN A 211 -0.21 6.79 14.86
CA ASN A 211 1.03 7.54 15.01
C ASN A 211 1.01 8.64 16.09
N GLY A 212 -0.03 8.70 16.93
CA GLY A 212 -0.11 9.69 17.99
C GLY A 212 -1.54 10.09 18.35
N GLU A 213 -2.00 11.22 17.82
CA GLU A 213 -3.29 11.80 18.19
C GLU A 213 -4.48 10.94 17.72
N THR A 214 -5.41 10.74 18.64
CA THR A 214 -6.68 10.07 18.36
C THR A 214 -7.82 11.00 18.70
N TYR A 215 -8.92 10.90 17.95
CA TYR A 215 -10.08 11.79 18.12
C TYR A 215 -11.30 10.96 18.52
N MET A 216 -11.91 11.26 19.67
CA MET A 216 -13.03 10.48 20.19
C MET A 216 -14.27 10.52 19.29
N ALA A 217 -14.43 11.60 18.53
CA ALA A 217 -15.55 11.83 17.64
C ALA A 217 -15.10 12.52 16.36
N TYR A 218 -15.92 12.42 15.32
CA TYR A 218 -15.65 13.05 14.03
C TYR A 218 -15.58 14.58 14.13
N GLU A 219 -16.41 15.20 14.97
CA GLU A 219 -16.36 16.65 15.21
C GLU A 219 -14.98 17.10 15.74
N GLY A 220 -14.40 16.37 16.70
CA GLY A 220 -13.06 16.68 17.19
C GLY A 220 -11.97 16.49 16.14
N LEU A 221 -12.12 15.51 15.24
CA LEU A 221 -11.22 15.35 14.09
C LEU A 221 -11.32 16.55 13.12
N LYS A 222 -12.52 17.07 12.89
CA LYS A 222 -12.73 18.25 12.03
C LYS A 222 -12.12 19.51 12.63
N GLU A 223 -12.37 19.75 13.91
CA GLU A 223 -11.79 20.91 14.63
C GLU A 223 -10.25 20.88 14.60
N ALA A 224 -9.66 19.68 14.58
CA ALA A 224 -8.22 19.46 14.54
C ALA A 224 -7.67 19.16 13.13
N ALA A 225 -8.40 19.44 12.04
CA ALA A 225 -8.06 18.99 10.69
C ALA A 225 -6.62 19.32 10.25
N ALA A 226 -6.12 20.53 10.55
CA ALA A 226 -4.75 20.92 10.22
C ALA A 226 -3.69 20.11 10.99
N THR A 227 -3.90 19.89 12.29
CA THR A 227 -3.01 19.07 13.13
C THR A 227 -3.04 17.60 12.70
N ALA A 228 -4.24 17.11 12.37
CA ALA A 228 -4.45 15.76 11.85
C ALA A 228 -3.73 15.56 10.50
N ALA A 229 -3.82 16.53 9.59
CA ALA A 229 -3.11 16.52 8.31
C ALA A 229 -1.57 16.54 8.50
N ALA A 230 -1.05 17.35 9.42
CA ALA A 230 0.38 17.40 9.74
C ALA A 230 0.89 16.06 10.30
N SER A 231 0.09 15.38 11.13
CA SER A 231 0.41 14.05 11.63
C SER A 231 0.49 13.02 10.52
N LEU A 232 -0.47 13.03 9.58
CA LEU A 232 -0.43 12.17 8.40
C LEU A 232 0.79 12.49 7.51
N LEU A 233 1.14 13.77 7.35
CA LEU A 233 2.29 14.18 6.53
C LEU A 233 3.60 13.58 7.04
N LYS A 234 3.82 13.57 8.36
CA LYS A 234 4.99 12.91 8.96
C LYS A 234 5.09 11.43 8.55
N ASP A 235 3.96 10.73 8.52
CA ASP A 235 3.92 9.33 8.10
C ASP A 235 4.14 9.15 6.61
N ALA A 236 3.59 10.04 5.79
CA ALA A 236 3.80 10.03 4.34
C ALA A 236 5.30 10.20 4.01
N LEU A 237 5.97 11.15 4.65
CA LEU A 237 7.41 11.39 4.45
C LEU A 237 8.25 10.19 4.90
N ALA A 238 7.92 9.55 6.02
CA ALA A 238 8.61 8.32 6.44
C ALA A 238 8.37 7.17 5.44
N GLN A 239 7.14 7.00 4.96
CA GLN A 239 6.85 5.99 3.95
C GLN A 239 7.53 6.27 2.61
N ALA A 240 7.82 7.52 2.25
CA ALA A 240 8.64 7.81 1.06
C ALA A 240 10.04 7.18 1.17
N ASP A 241 10.67 7.27 2.34
CA ASP A 241 11.96 6.62 2.59
C ASP A 241 11.82 5.08 2.52
N ASP A 242 10.76 4.52 3.08
CA ASP A 242 10.49 3.07 3.01
C ASP A 242 10.25 2.59 1.56
N VAL A 243 9.51 3.36 0.74
CA VAL A 243 9.31 3.05 -0.67
C VAL A 243 10.65 3.00 -1.39
N PHE A 244 11.51 4.01 -1.18
CA PHE A 244 12.85 4.02 -1.75
C PHE A 244 13.64 2.76 -1.36
N VAL A 245 13.61 2.37 -0.09
CA VAL A 245 14.30 1.16 0.39
C VAL A 245 13.76 -0.10 -0.27
N MET A 246 12.45 -0.17 -0.48
CA MET A 246 11.79 -1.32 -1.10
C MET A 246 11.92 -1.37 -2.62
N THR A 247 12.36 -0.29 -3.28
CA THR A 247 12.50 -0.26 -4.74
C THR A 247 13.94 -0.09 -5.22
N PHE A 248 14.68 0.91 -4.74
CA PHE A 248 15.95 1.34 -5.33
C PHE A 248 17.17 1.19 -4.42
N ASP A 249 16.98 1.04 -3.11
CA ASP A 249 18.08 0.76 -2.19
C ASP A 249 18.51 -0.71 -2.28
N LEU A 250 19.54 -0.94 -3.08
CA LEU A 250 20.10 -2.26 -3.30
C LEU A 250 21.36 -2.39 -2.45
N ALA A 251 21.33 -3.29 -1.46
CA ALA A 251 22.50 -3.57 -0.64
C ALA A 251 23.68 -4.02 -1.52
N PRO A 252 24.94 -3.66 -1.20
CA PRO A 252 26.10 -4.15 -1.92
C PRO A 252 26.12 -5.68 -1.91
N VAL A 253 26.39 -6.30 -3.05
CA VAL A 253 26.61 -7.75 -3.10
C VAL A 253 27.96 -8.02 -2.46
N ALA A 254 27.98 -8.80 -1.37
CA ALA A 254 29.24 -9.30 -0.82
C ALA A 254 29.88 -10.22 -1.87
N HIS A 255 31.02 -9.80 -2.43
CA HIS A 255 31.83 -10.56 -3.38
C HIS A 255 32.73 -11.55 -2.67
#